data_AF-A0A8T2X6H9-F1
#
_entry.id   AF-A0A8T2X6H9-F1
#
_cell.length_a   1.000
_cell.length_b   1.000
_cell.length_c   1.000
_cell.angle_alpha   90.00
_cell.angle_beta   90.00
_cell.angle_gamma   90.00
#
_symmetry.space_group_name_H-M   'P 1'
#
loop_
_entity.id
_entity.type
_entity.pdbx_description
1 polymer ?
#
loop_
_entity_poly.entity_id
_entity_poly.type
_entity_poly.pdbx_seq_one_letter_code
_entity_poly.pdbx_strand_id
1 'polypeptide(L)'
;MANKLKVDELRAELAKRGLDTTGTKPSLVRRLESALEQENKQSEVDSVDGGGRSNNKRERESEDGGGDSNNGTEKIKAIEKFRDMNVKQLREQASLLGVSTAGTKRQLIDRLCNAEPDNHHSLQPKEEEQEQGEKEKEKIVTATRKGSAVLDQFLSDQIKSEYHVLQIGDDVYDAMLNQTNVGDNNNKFYVIQLLESDGGGRYMVYNRWGRVGVNGQVKLFGPYTSRDPAISEFERKFYAKTKNDWSKRKEFICYPKCYALLEMDYSEQEKEPVVEEKPDSAIAIQPRETQLESRIAKFISLICNVSMMKQQMMEIGYNANKLPLGKLSKSTILKGYDVLKRISDVIGTADMLKLEQLSGEFYTVIPHDFGFKKMREFVIDTPQKLKCKLEMVEALGEIQVATKLLEEEPGMQEDPLYSHYNRLRCELTPVEVDSEDFAMIAMYLQNTHAKTHSQYTVDIAQIFKVSREDENESFRKFSNTKNRMLLWHGSRLTNWTGILSQGLRIAPPEAPVTGYMFGKGVYFADMFSKSANYCYANHAAPAGVLLLCEVALGDMAELLCANYDADKLPSGKLRCVLFLCCI
;
A
#
# COMPACT_ATOMS: atom_id res chain seq x y z
N MET A 1 7.82 42.58 0.01
CA MET A 1 7.10 43.86 0.23
C MET A 1 5.57 43.72 0.09
N ALA A 2 5.08 42.82 -0.77
CA ALA A 2 3.65 42.62 -1.03
C ALA A 2 2.82 42.21 0.20
N ASN A 3 3.39 41.47 1.15
CA ASN A 3 2.64 40.98 2.32
C ASN A 3 2.16 42.09 3.29
N LYS A 4 2.69 43.33 3.16
CA LYS A 4 2.27 44.50 3.95
C LYS A 4 1.11 45.29 3.33
N LEU A 5 0.77 45.03 2.06
CA LEU A 5 -0.27 45.76 1.34
C LEU A 5 -1.68 45.30 1.76
N LYS A 6 -2.66 46.20 1.65
CA LYS A 6 -4.09 45.85 1.79
C LYS A 6 -4.60 45.16 0.54
N VAL A 7 -5.73 44.45 0.64
CA VAL A 7 -6.28 43.64 -0.47
C VAL A 7 -6.57 44.51 -1.70
N ASP A 8 -7.10 45.71 -1.50
CA ASP A 8 -7.43 46.60 -2.61
C ASP A 8 -6.18 47.14 -3.32
N GLU A 9 -5.11 47.40 -2.56
CA GLU A 9 -3.80 47.79 -3.10
C GLU A 9 -3.16 46.64 -3.88
N LEU A 10 -3.25 45.40 -3.38
CA LEU A 10 -2.78 44.21 -4.10
C LEU A 10 -3.52 44.01 -5.43
N ARG A 11 -4.84 44.24 -5.45
CA ARG A 11 -5.64 44.13 -6.68
C ARG A 11 -5.31 45.23 -7.67
N ALA A 12 -5.11 46.47 -7.21
CA ALA A 12 -4.69 47.57 -8.08
C ALA A 12 -3.33 47.28 -8.73
N GLU A 13 -2.39 46.75 -7.95
CA GLU A 13 -1.02 46.48 -8.42
C GLU A 13 -0.93 45.28 -9.36
N LEU A 14 -1.82 44.28 -9.17
CA LEU A 14 -2.02 43.18 -10.12
C LEU A 14 -2.74 43.62 -11.39
N ALA A 15 -3.78 44.47 -11.28
CA ALA A 15 -4.51 45.00 -12.43
C ALA A 15 -3.60 45.84 -13.33
N LYS A 16 -2.72 46.66 -12.74
CA LYS A 16 -1.71 47.45 -13.47
C LYS A 16 -0.77 46.57 -14.31
N ARG A 17 -0.55 45.33 -13.87
CA ARG A 17 0.27 44.32 -14.57
C ARG A 17 -0.56 43.39 -15.47
N GLY A 18 -1.86 43.66 -15.64
CA GLY A 18 -2.76 42.82 -16.45
C GLY A 18 -3.01 41.43 -15.86
N LEU A 19 -2.79 41.24 -14.56
CA LEU A 19 -2.94 39.96 -13.87
C LEU A 19 -4.30 39.85 -13.17
N ASP A 20 -4.78 38.62 -13.02
CA ASP A 20 -6.05 38.31 -12.36
C ASP A 20 -6.09 38.84 -10.91
N THR A 21 -7.16 39.56 -10.58
CA THR A 21 -7.37 40.26 -9.30
C THR A 21 -8.30 39.50 -8.33
N THR A 22 -8.79 38.33 -8.73
CA THR A 22 -9.66 37.50 -7.88
C THR A 22 -8.87 36.60 -6.92
N GLY A 23 -9.47 36.29 -5.77
CA GLY A 23 -8.90 35.41 -4.74
C GLY A 23 -8.71 36.03 -3.35
N THR A 24 -8.19 35.23 -2.43
CA THR A 24 -7.91 35.60 -1.03
C THR A 24 -6.61 36.41 -0.92
N LYS A 25 -6.42 37.15 0.18
CA LYS A 25 -5.20 37.97 0.37
C LYS A 25 -3.89 37.18 0.14
N PRO A 26 -3.72 35.96 0.67
CA PRO A 26 -2.49 35.18 0.43
C PRO A 26 -2.27 34.81 -1.03
N SER A 27 -3.33 34.53 -1.80
CA SER A 27 -3.18 34.20 -3.23
C SER A 27 -2.79 35.44 -4.06
N LEU A 28 -3.33 36.61 -3.71
CA LEU A 28 -2.97 37.87 -4.35
C LEU A 28 -1.52 38.27 -4.04
N VAL A 29 -1.07 38.07 -2.79
CA VAL A 29 0.33 38.32 -2.40
C VAL A 29 1.28 37.41 -3.19
N ARG A 30 1.04 36.10 -3.23
CA ARG A 30 1.88 35.17 -4.00
C ARG A 30 1.94 35.53 -5.48
N ARG A 31 0.81 35.92 -6.06
CA ARG A 31 0.72 36.30 -7.47
C ARG A 31 1.53 37.57 -7.76
N LEU A 32 1.47 38.56 -6.87
CA LEU A 32 2.23 39.79 -7.02
C LEU A 32 3.73 39.56 -6.80
N GLU A 33 4.12 38.73 -5.84
CA GLU A 33 5.53 38.38 -5.59
C GLU A 33 6.14 37.63 -6.77
N SER A 34 5.42 36.67 -7.35
CA SER A 34 5.86 35.96 -8.55
C SER A 34 6.03 36.88 -9.76
N ALA A 35 5.19 37.92 -9.90
CA ALA A 35 5.30 38.88 -10.98
C ALA A 35 6.52 39.80 -10.82
N LEU A 36 6.80 40.26 -9.60
CA LEU A 36 7.97 41.09 -9.29
C LEU A 36 9.28 40.32 -9.45
N GLU A 37 9.31 39.03 -9.13
CA GLU A 37 10.48 38.18 -9.37
C GLU A 37 10.78 37.97 -10.86
N GLN A 38 9.74 37.92 -11.70
CA GLN A 38 9.92 37.82 -13.16
C GLN A 38 10.40 39.14 -13.75
N GLU A 39 9.89 40.28 -13.28
CA GLU A 39 10.37 41.61 -13.68
C GLU A 39 11.86 41.81 -13.32
N ASN A 40 12.29 41.38 -12.12
CA ASN A 40 13.70 41.46 -11.72
C ASN A 40 14.60 40.58 -12.60
N LYS A 41 14.16 39.35 -12.94
CA LYS A 41 14.93 38.46 -13.85
C LYS A 41 15.05 39.02 -15.26
N GLN A 42 14.03 39.73 -15.75
CA GLN A 42 14.09 40.36 -17.06
C GLN A 42 15.06 41.55 -17.07
N SER A 43 15.12 42.32 -15.98
CA SER A 43 16.06 43.45 -15.84
C SER A 43 17.54 43.05 -15.71
N GLU A 44 17.84 41.84 -15.22
CA GLU A 44 19.21 41.32 -15.16
C GLU A 44 19.73 40.88 -16.55
N VAL A 45 18.85 40.41 -17.44
CA VAL A 45 19.22 39.93 -18.79
C VAL A 45 19.52 41.09 -19.76
N ASP A 46 18.87 42.25 -19.58
CA ASP A 46 19.10 43.44 -20.41
C ASP A 46 20.37 44.25 -20.03
N SER A 47 21.13 43.79 -19.03
CA SER A 47 22.36 44.46 -18.55
C SER A 47 23.68 43.81 -19.00
N VAL A 48 23.62 42.73 -19.79
CA VAL A 48 24.81 41.97 -20.24
C VAL A 48 24.75 41.63 -21.75
N ASP A 49 24.62 42.63 -22.62
CA ASP A 49 25.25 42.54 -23.95
C ASP A 49 25.50 43.92 -24.56
N GLY A 50 26.74 44.38 -24.47
CA GLY A 50 27.24 45.58 -25.12
C GLY A 50 28.72 45.38 -25.44
N GLY A 51 29.03 44.74 -26.57
CA GLY A 51 30.43 44.48 -26.91
C GLY A 51 30.73 43.75 -28.24
N GLY A 52 30.35 44.34 -29.37
CA GLY A 52 31.22 44.51 -30.55
C GLY A 52 31.84 43.31 -31.32
N ARG A 53 31.28 43.07 -32.53
CA ARG A 53 31.92 43.00 -33.87
C ARG A 53 32.91 41.87 -34.28
N SER A 54 32.50 41.23 -35.41
CA SER A 54 33.29 40.78 -36.60
C SER A 54 34.22 39.55 -36.42
N ASN A 55 34.36 38.59 -37.33
CA ASN A 55 34.42 38.63 -38.79
C ASN A 55 34.36 37.19 -39.36
N ASN A 56 33.90 37.05 -40.62
CA ASN A 56 34.32 36.04 -41.64
C ASN A 56 33.97 34.55 -41.42
N LYS A 57 33.71 33.71 -42.43
CA LYS A 57 33.50 33.78 -43.89
C LYS A 57 32.98 32.38 -44.31
N ARG A 58 32.18 32.34 -45.37
CA ARG A 58 31.55 31.16 -46.01
C ARG A 58 32.54 30.03 -46.32
N GLU A 59 32.02 28.79 -46.33
CA GLU A 59 32.10 27.94 -47.52
C GLU A 59 30.90 26.98 -47.60
N ARG A 60 30.42 26.81 -48.84
CA ARG A 60 29.31 25.99 -49.31
C ARG A 60 29.95 24.77 -49.97
N GLU A 61 29.49 23.57 -49.65
CA GLU A 61 29.40 22.49 -50.63
C GLU A 61 28.06 21.79 -50.51
N SER A 62 27.51 21.54 -51.68
CA SER A 62 26.21 20.96 -51.98
C SER A 62 26.43 19.55 -52.51
N GLU A 63 25.68 18.58 -52.02
CA GLU A 63 25.28 17.44 -52.83
C GLU A 63 23.77 17.21 -52.70
N ASP A 64 23.21 17.00 -53.89
CA ASP A 64 21.82 17.01 -54.28
C ASP A 64 21.21 15.59 -54.14
N GLY A 65 19.89 15.52 -53.98
CA GLY A 65 19.16 14.28 -53.77
C GLY A 65 17.68 14.54 -53.53
N GLY A 66 16.96 14.89 -54.60
CA GLY A 66 15.62 15.46 -54.57
C GLY A 66 14.47 14.53 -54.17
N GLY A 67 13.32 15.17 -53.89
CA GLY A 67 12.04 14.48 -53.67
C GLY A 67 10.98 15.32 -52.95
N ASP A 68 10.12 15.95 -53.75
CA ASP A 68 8.73 16.34 -53.46
C ASP A 68 8.39 17.68 -52.74
N SER A 69 8.27 18.74 -53.55
CA SER A 69 7.87 20.11 -53.14
C SER A 69 6.36 20.36 -53.19
N ASN A 70 5.50 19.38 -52.89
CA ASN A 70 4.04 19.58 -52.90
C ASN A 70 3.38 19.73 -51.52
N ASN A 71 4.04 19.30 -50.42
CA ASN A 71 3.39 19.21 -49.11
C ASN A 71 3.36 20.53 -48.29
N GLY A 72 4.25 21.48 -48.62
CA GLY A 72 4.31 22.78 -47.92
C GLY A 72 3.14 23.71 -48.29
N THR A 73 2.72 23.69 -49.55
CA THR A 73 1.71 24.60 -50.11
C THR A 73 0.29 24.22 -49.69
N GLU A 74 0.01 22.93 -49.49
CA GLU A 74 -1.30 22.45 -49.02
C GLU A 74 -1.51 22.67 -47.51
N LYS A 75 -0.46 22.47 -46.69
CA LYS A 75 -0.51 22.78 -45.25
C LYS A 75 -0.76 24.26 -44.98
N ILE A 76 -0.15 25.15 -45.76
CA ILE A 76 -0.35 26.60 -45.60
C ILE A 76 -1.79 27.00 -45.94
N LYS A 77 -2.37 26.44 -47.02
CA LYS A 77 -3.78 26.68 -47.39
C LYS A 77 -4.78 26.08 -46.40
N ALA A 78 -4.48 24.92 -45.81
CA ALA A 78 -5.32 24.31 -44.78
C ALA A 78 -5.33 25.16 -43.49
N ILE A 79 -4.17 25.69 -43.07
CA ILE A 79 -4.04 26.53 -41.88
C ILE A 79 -4.82 27.86 -42.05
N GLU A 80 -4.80 28.46 -43.23
CA GLU A 80 -5.59 29.67 -43.52
C GLU A 80 -7.09 29.39 -43.46
N LYS A 81 -7.56 28.27 -44.03
CA LYS A 81 -8.98 27.88 -44.02
C LYS A 81 -9.55 27.70 -42.61
N PHE A 82 -8.75 27.21 -41.66
CA PHE A 82 -9.19 27.00 -40.27
C PHE A 82 -8.96 28.21 -39.36
N ARG A 83 -8.17 29.22 -39.77
CA ARG A 83 -7.95 30.44 -38.99
C ARG A 83 -9.20 31.33 -38.92
N ASP A 84 -9.97 31.38 -39.99
CA ASP A 84 -11.15 32.24 -40.11
C ASP A 84 -12.41 31.67 -39.45
N MET A 85 -12.37 30.40 -39.01
CA MET A 85 -13.49 29.73 -38.35
C MET A 85 -13.57 30.08 -36.85
N ASN A 86 -14.78 30.09 -36.30
CA ASN A 86 -14.98 30.27 -34.86
C ASN A 86 -14.77 28.96 -34.08
N VAL A 87 -14.62 29.04 -32.76
CA VAL A 87 -14.31 27.86 -31.92
C VAL A 87 -15.38 26.78 -31.99
N LYS A 88 -16.64 27.15 -32.21
CA LYS A 88 -17.75 26.19 -32.34
C LYS A 88 -17.63 25.38 -33.64
N GLN A 89 -17.34 26.05 -34.76
CA GLN A 89 -17.11 25.43 -36.07
C GLN A 89 -15.88 24.51 -36.06
N LEU A 90 -14.79 24.92 -35.41
CA LEU A 90 -13.59 24.09 -35.28
C LEU A 90 -13.84 22.82 -34.45
N ARG A 91 -14.73 22.89 -33.45
CA ARG A 91 -15.11 21.70 -32.66
C ARG A 91 -16.00 20.75 -33.45
N GLU A 92 -16.94 21.27 -34.24
CA GLU A 92 -17.77 20.46 -35.15
C GLU A 92 -16.88 19.73 -36.17
N GLN A 93 -15.88 20.43 -36.74
CA GLN A 93 -14.93 19.83 -37.68
C GLN A 93 -14.00 18.81 -37.03
N ALA A 94 -13.59 19.05 -35.77
CA ALA A 94 -12.80 18.10 -35.00
C ALA A 94 -13.61 16.83 -34.69
N SER A 95 -14.90 16.99 -34.35
CA SER A 95 -15.83 15.88 -34.15
C SER A 95 -16.05 15.07 -35.43
N LEU A 96 -16.16 15.72 -36.58
CA LEU A 96 -16.32 15.06 -37.89
C LEU A 96 -15.09 14.25 -38.30
N LEU A 97 -13.89 14.68 -37.90
CA LEU A 97 -12.63 13.99 -38.17
C LEU A 97 -12.20 13.05 -37.02
N GLY A 98 -13.05 12.84 -36.00
CA GLY A 98 -12.75 11.93 -34.88
C GLY A 98 -11.60 12.39 -33.97
N VAL A 99 -11.23 13.68 -34.02
CA VAL A 99 -10.18 14.25 -33.16
C VAL A 99 -10.78 15.06 -32.01
N SER A 100 -10.06 15.15 -30.89
CA SER A 100 -10.56 15.77 -29.66
C SER A 100 -11.06 17.21 -29.87
N THR A 101 -12.25 17.52 -29.33
CA THR A 101 -12.91 18.84 -29.42
C THR A 101 -12.57 19.78 -28.25
N ALA A 102 -11.84 19.30 -27.25
CA ALA A 102 -11.47 20.09 -26.08
C ALA A 102 -10.25 20.98 -26.36
N GLY A 103 -10.24 22.22 -25.84
CA GLY A 103 -9.08 23.13 -25.89
C GLY A 103 -9.35 24.50 -26.50
N THR A 104 -8.28 25.30 -26.56
CA THR A 104 -8.29 26.68 -27.09
C THR A 104 -8.30 26.69 -28.63
N LYS A 105 -8.72 27.81 -29.26
CA LYS A 105 -8.82 27.95 -30.73
C LYS A 105 -7.53 27.51 -31.44
N ARG A 106 -6.37 27.92 -30.91
CA ARG A 106 -5.05 27.58 -31.48
C ARG A 106 -4.75 26.09 -31.42
N GLN A 107 -5.11 25.42 -30.33
CA GLN A 107 -4.90 23.97 -30.16
C GLN A 107 -5.86 23.13 -31.03
N LEU A 108 -7.03 23.65 -31.36
CA LEU A 108 -7.98 22.98 -32.26
C LEU A 108 -7.52 23.08 -33.72
N ILE A 109 -7.05 24.25 -34.16
CA ILE A 109 -6.51 24.44 -35.52
C ILE A 109 -5.29 23.55 -35.75
N ASP A 110 -4.38 23.49 -34.79
CA ASP A 110 -3.15 22.69 -34.90
C ASP A 110 -3.45 21.18 -34.97
N ARG A 111 -4.48 20.70 -34.26
CA ARG A 111 -4.95 19.31 -34.37
C ARG A 111 -5.64 19.02 -35.70
N LEU A 112 -6.48 19.93 -36.18
CA LEU A 112 -7.19 19.79 -37.45
C LEU A 112 -6.24 19.79 -38.65
N CYS A 113 -5.14 20.54 -38.58
CA CYS A 113 -4.14 20.57 -39.66
C CYS A 113 -3.22 19.35 -39.71
N ASN A 114 -3.20 18.54 -38.63
CA ASN A 114 -2.32 17.39 -38.49
C ASN A 114 -3.07 16.04 -38.52
N ALA A 115 -4.39 16.04 -38.75
CA ALA A 115 -5.18 14.82 -38.91
C ALA A 115 -5.15 14.36 -40.37
N GLU A 116 -4.59 13.18 -40.65
CA GLU A 116 -4.67 12.55 -41.97
C GLU A 116 -5.95 11.70 -42.12
N PRO A 117 -6.55 11.62 -43.32
CA PRO A 117 -7.82 10.93 -43.52
C PRO A 117 -7.62 9.42 -43.68
N ASP A 118 -7.95 8.64 -42.65
CA ASP A 118 -8.01 7.18 -42.76
C ASP A 118 -9.41 6.67 -43.13
N ASN A 119 -9.41 5.72 -44.08
CA ASN A 119 -10.57 5.10 -44.70
C ASN A 119 -11.39 4.22 -43.73
N HIS A 120 -12.71 4.31 -43.90
CA HIS A 120 -13.79 3.59 -43.22
C HIS A 120 -13.56 2.12 -42.81
N HIS A 121 -14.05 1.75 -41.62
CA HIS A 121 -15.18 0.81 -41.56
C HIS A 121 -16.16 1.12 -40.42
N SER A 122 -17.41 1.16 -40.84
CA SER A 122 -18.68 1.56 -40.22
C SER A 122 -19.08 0.76 -38.97
N LEU A 123 -19.82 1.41 -38.06
CA LEU A 123 -21.05 0.91 -37.41
C LEU A 123 -21.81 2.10 -36.78
N GLN A 124 -23.06 2.31 -37.20
CA GLN A 124 -24.03 3.24 -36.60
C GLN A 124 -24.86 2.52 -35.50
N PRO A 125 -25.92 3.11 -34.90
CA PRO A 125 -25.87 3.73 -33.56
C PRO A 125 -26.90 3.12 -32.58
N LYS A 126 -26.71 3.27 -31.26
CA LYS A 126 -27.83 3.24 -30.30
C LYS A 126 -27.59 4.21 -29.15
N GLU A 127 -28.36 5.30 -29.24
CA GLU A 127 -29.12 6.03 -28.21
C GLU A 127 -28.55 6.14 -26.79
N GLU A 128 -28.30 7.39 -26.42
CA GLU A 128 -27.99 7.89 -25.09
C GLU A 128 -29.25 7.85 -24.20
N GLU A 129 -29.18 7.10 -23.09
CA GLU A 129 -29.97 7.42 -21.90
C GLU A 129 -29.02 7.93 -20.82
N GLN A 130 -29.41 9.07 -20.24
CA GLN A 130 -28.71 9.77 -19.17
C GLN A 130 -28.79 8.96 -17.88
N GLU A 131 -27.66 8.67 -17.25
CA GLU A 131 -27.65 8.37 -15.81
C GLU A 131 -26.59 9.16 -15.04
N GLN A 132 -27.11 9.71 -13.94
CA GLN A 132 -26.49 10.50 -12.90
C GLN A 132 -25.32 9.76 -12.26
N GLY A 133 -24.36 10.54 -11.74
CA GLY A 133 -23.18 9.99 -11.08
C GLY A 133 -23.53 9.14 -9.87
N GLU A 134 -23.36 7.83 -10.01
CA GLU A 134 -23.17 6.93 -8.89
C GLU A 134 -21.68 6.84 -8.55
N LYS A 135 -21.38 6.98 -7.26
CA LYS A 135 -20.10 6.55 -6.71
C LYS A 135 -19.98 5.04 -6.96
N GLU A 136 -19.05 4.61 -7.80
CA GLU A 136 -18.65 3.22 -7.90
C GLU A 136 -18.23 2.75 -6.49
N LYS A 137 -19.13 2.01 -5.82
CA LYS A 137 -18.72 1.09 -4.77
C LYS A 137 -17.93 0.01 -5.47
N GLU A 138 -16.62 -0.04 -5.25
CA GLU A 138 -15.80 -1.20 -5.62
C GLU A 138 -16.49 -2.44 -5.04
N LYS A 139 -17.10 -3.26 -5.92
CA LYS A 139 -17.68 -4.54 -5.53
C LYS A 139 -16.57 -5.37 -4.91
N ILE A 140 -16.82 -5.88 -3.70
CA ILE A 140 -15.94 -6.83 -3.02
C ILE A 140 -15.87 -8.08 -3.92
N VAL A 141 -14.73 -8.28 -4.58
CA VAL A 141 -14.53 -9.40 -5.51
C VAL A 141 -14.11 -10.62 -4.70
N THR A 142 -14.99 -11.63 -4.63
CA THR A 142 -14.78 -12.91 -3.96
C THR A 142 -13.77 -13.75 -4.75
N ALA A 143 -12.78 -14.33 -4.06
CA ALA A 143 -11.76 -15.15 -4.69
C ALA A 143 -12.29 -16.57 -4.96
N THR A 144 -12.35 -17.00 -6.21
CA THR A 144 -12.86 -18.34 -6.55
C THR A 144 -11.76 -19.39 -6.38
N ARG A 145 -11.79 -20.15 -5.28
CA ARG A 145 -10.91 -21.32 -5.12
C ARG A 145 -11.51 -22.53 -5.82
N LYS A 146 -10.71 -23.20 -6.64
CA LYS A 146 -11.09 -24.46 -7.26
C LYS A 146 -9.86 -25.36 -7.42
N GLY A 147 -9.89 -26.52 -6.77
CA GLY A 147 -8.69 -27.33 -6.53
C GLY A 147 -7.81 -26.74 -5.42
N SER A 148 -6.49 -26.91 -5.55
CA SER A 148 -5.53 -26.54 -4.49
C SER A 148 -5.03 -25.10 -4.55
N ALA A 149 -5.34 -24.35 -5.61
CA ALA A 149 -5.03 -22.93 -5.70
C ALA A 149 -6.27 -22.09 -6.01
N VAL A 150 -6.14 -20.78 -5.77
CA VAL A 150 -7.16 -19.79 -6.11
C VAL A 150 -6.97 -19.34 -7.54
N LEU A 151 -8.05 -19.37 -8.32
CA LEU A 151 -8.06 -18.86 -9.68
C LEU A 151 -7.90 -17.33 -9.64
N ASP A 152 -7.13 -16.81 -10.58
CA ASP A 152 -6.96 -15.37 -10.71
C ASP A 152 -8.31 -14.68 -10.90
N GLN A 153 -8.55 -13.62 -10.12
CA GLN A 153 -9.84 -12.94 -10.07
C GLN A 153 -10.29 -12.34 -11.41
N PHE A 154 -9.36 -12.11 -12.35
CA PHE A 154 -9.66 -11.55 -13.67
C PHE A 154 -9.90 -12.60 -14.75
N LEU A 155 -9.90 -13.89 -14.40
CA LEU A 155 -10.43 -14.93 -15.27
C LEU A 155 -11.93 -14.71 -15.48
N SER A 156 -12.42 -15.01 -16.69
CA SER A 156 -13.86 -14.95 -16.97
C SER A 156 -14.62 -15.95 -16.10
N ASP A 157 -15.86 -15.62 -15.75
CA ASP A 157 -16.67 -16.46 -14.88
C ASP A 157 -16.94 -17.84 -15.49
N GLN A 158 -17.01 -17.93 -16.83
CA GLN A 158 -17.10 -19.20 -17.55
C GLN A 158 -15.86 -20.10 -17.32
N ILE A 159 -14.66 -19.53 -17.33
CA ILE A 159 -13.43 -20.30 -17.05
C ILE A 159 -13.40 -20.69 -15.57
N LYS A 160 -13.77 -19.77 -14.66
CA LYS A 160 -13.83 -20.08 -13.22
C LYS A 160 -14.82 -21.21 -12.92
N SER A 161 -15.93 -21.29 -13.65
CA SER A 161 -16.91 -22.37 -13.47
C SER A 161 -16.47 -23.72 -14.02
N GLU A 162 -15.58 -23.78 -15.03
CA GLU A 162 -15.25 -25.02 -15.75
C GLU A 162 -13.81 -25.53 -15.54
N TYR A 163 -12.91 -24.71 -15.02
CA TYR A 163 -11.49 -25.03 -14.87
C TYR A 163 -11.02 -24.93 -13.42
N HIS A 164 -9.91 -25.61 -13.11
CA HIS A 164 -9.15 -25.50 -11.85
C HIS A 164 -7.64 -25.41 -12.15
N VAL A 165 -6.83 -24.96 -11.19
CA VAL A 165 -5.37 -24.96 -11.36
C VAL A 165 -4.84 -26.39 -11.32
N LEU A 166 -4.03 -26.76 -12.30
CA LEU A 166 -3.42 -28.08 -12.38
C LEU A 166 -2.49 -28.33 -11.19
N GLN A 167 -2.67 -29.50 -10.57
CA GLN A 167 -1.78 -30.00 -9.53
C GLN A 167 -1.31 -31.41 -9.90
N ILE A 168 -0.01 -31.67 -9.76
CA ILE A 168 0.61 -32.98 -9.95
C ILE A 168 1.38 -33.34 -8.69
N GLY A 169 0.84 -34.26 -7.88
CA GLY A 169 1.39 -34.54 -6.55
C GLY A 169 1.34 -33.29 -5.67
N ASP A 170 2.48 -32.88 -5.11
CA ASP A 170 2.61 -31.65 -4.31
C ASP A 170 2.86 -30.39 -5.17
N ASP A 171 3.03 -30.54 -6.49
CA ASP A 171 3.37 -29.45 -7.39
C ASP A 171 2.10 -28.79 -7.94
N VAL A 172 1.78 -27.61 -7.41
CA VAL A 172 0.70 -26.73 -7.91
C VAL A 172 1.27 -25.78 -8.96
N TYR A 173 0.75 -25.82 -10.19
CA TYR A 173 1.22 -24.99 -11.32
C TYR A 173 0.63 -23.58 -11.29
N ASP A 174 0.99 -22.84 -10.25
CA ASP A 174 0.66 -21.42 -10.05
C ASP A 174 1.93 -20.66 -9.63
N ALA A 175 2.19 -19.52 -10.28
CA ALA A 175 3.33 -18.68 -9.97
C ALA A 175 2.93 -17.20 -9.96
N MET A 176 3.09 -16.56 -8.81
CA MET A 176 3.03 -15.11 -8.66
C MET A 176 4.45 -14.56 -8.61
N LEU A 177 4.79 -13.74 -9.60
CA LEU A 177 6.12 -13.17 -9.76
C LEU A 177 6.08 -11.66 -9.56
N ASN A 178 7.11 -11.11 -8.94
CA ASN A 178 7.25 -9.68 -8.73
C ASN A 178 8.65 -9.19 -9.12
N GLN A 179 8.72 -7.96 -9.58
CA GLN A 179 9.97 -7.31 -9.97
C GLN A 179 9.90 -5.83 -9.65
N THR A 180 10.79 -5.38 -8.77
CA THR A 180 11.01 -3.95 -8.54
C THR A 180 12.45 -3.56 -8.82
N ASN A 181 12.62 -2.56 -9.67
CA ASN A 181 13.90 -1.89 -9.89
C ASN A 181 13.65 -0.38 -9.79
N VAL A 182 14.23 0.22 -8.75
CA VAL A 182 13.94 1.60 -8.37
C VAL A 182 14.53 2.58 -9.38
N GLY A 183 15.78 2.40 -9.82
CA GLY A 183 16.43 3.25 -10.81
C GLY A 183 15.74 3.25 -12.17
N ASP A 184 15.33 2.06 -12.63
CA ASP A 184 14.61 1.90 -13.91
C ASP A 184 13.10 2.21 -13.79
N ASN A 185 12.63 2.68 -12.62
CA ASN A 185 11.22 2.99 -12.32
C ASN A 185 10.24 1.81 -12.58
N ASN A 186 10.73 0.58 -12.43
CA ASN A 186 9.97 -0.64 -12.65
C ASN A 186 9.41 -1.15 -11.31
N ASN A 187 8.11 -1.43 -11.30
CA ASN A 187 7.43 -2.16 -10.23
C ASN A 187 6.32 -2.99 -10.90
N LYS A 188 6.63 -4.24 -11.22
CA LYS A 188 5.85 -5.07 -12.15
C LYS A 188 5.54 -6.42 -11.52
N PHE A 189 4.33 -6.91 -11.77
CA PHE A 189 3.93 -8.26 -11.40
C PHE A 189 3.70 -9.12 -12.65
N TYR A 190 3.79 -10.43 -12.49
CA TYR A 190 3.47 -11.41 -13.52
C TYR A 190 2.86 -12.66 -12.85
N VAL A 191 1.62 -12.99 -13.17
CA VAL A 191 0.91 -14.21 -12.76
C VAL A 191 0.99 -15.23 -13.90
N ILE A 192 1.24 -16.49 -13.56
CA ILE A 192 1.19 -17.64 -14.47
C ILE A 192 0.36 -18.74 -13.80
N GLN A 193 -0.72 -19.18 -14.45
CA GLN A 193 -1.55 -20.30 -13.98
C GLN A 193 -1.73 -21.32 -15.10
N LEU A 194 -1.46 -22.60 -14.82
CA LEU A 194 -1.83 -23.69 -15.71
C LEU A 194 -3.18 -24.25 -15.24
N LEU A 195 -4.18 -24.17 -16.12
CA LEU A 195 -5.55 -24.56 -15.84
C LEU A 195 -5.87 -25.89 -16.52
N GLU A 196 -6.56 -26.78 -15.80
CA GLU A 196 -7.15 -28.02 -16.31
C GLU A 196 -8.69 -27.93 -16.21
N SER A 197 -9.37 -28.38 -17.26
CA SER A 197 -10.84 -28.49 -17.28
C SER A 197 -11.29 -29.54 -16.27
N ASP A 198 -12.37 -29.30 -15.53
CA ASP A 198 -12.90 -30.27 -14.57
C ASP A 198 -13.34 -31.58 -15.22
N GLY A 199 -13.84 -31.49 -16.46
CA GLY A 199 -14.16 -32.67 -17.27
C GLY A 199 -12.93 -33.43 -17.79
N GLY A 200 -11.71 -32.95 -17.49
CA GLY A 200 -10.44 -33.49 -17.96
C GLY A 200 -10.14 -33.20 -19.43
N GLY A 201 -8.91 -33.49 -19.85
CA GLY A 201 -8.51 -33.55 -21.27
C GLY A 201 -8.35 -32.21 -22.00
N ARG A 202 -8.60 -31.08 -21.33
CA ARG A 202 -8.36 -29.74 -21.87
C ARG A 202 -7.55 -28.90 -20.89
N TYR A 203 -6.49 -28.28 -21.40
CA TYR A 203 -5.56 -27.48 -20.61
C TYR A 203 -5.42 -26.08 -21.19
N MET A 204 -5.16 -25.09 -20.34
CA MET A 204 -4.87 -23.71 -20.75
C MET A 204 -3.75 -23.13 -19.89
N VAL A 205 -2.99 -22.18 -20.43
CA VAL A 205 -2.04 -21.40 -19.63
C VAL A 205 -2.51 -19.95 -19.61
N TYR A 206 -2.77 -19.43 -18.43
CA TYR A 206 -3.19 -18.06 -18.19
C TYR A 206 -2.01 -17.23 -17.71
N ASN A 207 -1.76 -16.11 -18.38
CA ASN A 207 -0.78 -15.11 -17.98
C ASN A 207 -1.46 -13.77 -17.72
N ARG A 208 -1.11 -13.11 -16.62
CA ARG A 208 -1.50 -11.73 -16.35
C ARG A 208 -0.31 -10.91 -15.89
N TRP A 209 -0.10 -9.72 -16.42
CA TRP A 209 1.06 -8.90 -16.07
C TRP A 209 0.78 -7.42 -16.15
N GLY A 210 1.54 -6.62 -15.41
CA GLY A 210 1.41 -5.17 -15.44
C GLY A 210 2.17 -4.51 -14.31
N ARG A 211 1.82 -3.25 -14.02
CA ARG A 211 2.34 -2.54 -12.86
C ARG A 211 1.66 -3.04 -11.58
N VAL A 212 2.38 -3.14 -10.47
CA VAL A 212 1.72 -3.45 -9.18
C VAL A 212 0.72 -2.34 -8.86
N GLY A 213 -0.47 -2.69 -8.35
CA GLY A 213 -1.59 -1.75 -8.21
C GLY A 213 -2.68 -1.85 -9.28
N VAL A 214 -2.30 -2.09 -10.54
CA VAL A 214 -3.26 -2.07 -11.67
C VAL A 214 -3.62 -3.48 -12.17
N ASN A 215 -4.76 -3.61 -12.85
CA ASN A 215 -5.26 -4.91 -13.35
C ASN A 215 -4.28 -5.59 -14.31
N GLY A 216 -3.63 -4.81 -15.18
CA GLY A 216 -2.66 -5.29 -16.15
C GLY A 216 -3.29 -5.82 -17.44
N GLN A 217 -2.47 -6.52 -18.23
CA GLN A 217 -2.86 -7.21 -19.46
C GLN A 217 -2.98 -8.71 -19.17
N VAL A 218 -3.88 -9.37 -19.90
CA VAL A 218 -4.12 -10.81 -19.79
C VAL A 218 -3.84 -11.49 -21.13
N LYS A 219 -3.40 -12.75 -21.07
CA LYS A 219 -3.29 -13.61 -22.25
C LYS A 219 -3.50 -15.07 -21.86
N LEU A 220 -4.43 -15.71 -22.56
CA LEU A 220 -4.67 -17.14 -22.49
C LEU A 220 -3.95 -17.84 -23.65
N PHE A 221 -3.33 -18.98 -23.35
CA PHE A 221 -2.72 -19.88 -24.33
C PHE A 221 -3.46 -21.21 -24.30
N GLY A 222 -3.66 -21.78 -25.49
CA GLY A 222 -4.49 -22.98 -25.68
C GLY A 222 -5.86 -22.64 -26.30
N PRO A 223 -6.88 -23.51 -26.12
CA PRO A 223 -6.84 -24.75 -25.35
C PRO A 223 -5.90 -25.80 -25.95
N TYR A 224 -5.19 -26.52 -25.09
CA TYR A 224 -4.39 -27.69 -25.42
C TYR A 224 -5.19 -28.97 -25.15
N THR A 225 -5.05 -29.97 -26.01
CA THR A 225 -5.71 -31.28 -25.88
C THR A 225 -4.87 -32.31 -25.13
N SER A 226 -3.63 -31.96 -24.75
CA SER A 226 -2.74 -32.78 -23.95
C SER A 226 -2.02 -31.92 -22.91
N ARG A 227 -1.60 -32.57 -21.82
CA ARG A 227 -1.01 -31.90 -20.65
C ARG A 227 0.40 -31.38 -20.92
N ASP A 228 1.23 -32.18 -21.60
CA ASP A 228 2.67 -31.90 -21.73
C ASP A 228 2.98 -30.59 -22.49
N PRO A 229 2.26 -30.21 -23.58
CA PRO A 229 2.44 -28.91 -24.21
C PRO A 229 2.06 -27.74 -23.31
N ALA A 230 1.04 -27.88 -22.47
CA ALA A 230 0.63 -26.84 -21.53
C ALA A 230 1.68 -26.66 -20.41
N ILE A 231 2.21 -27.76 -19.87
CA ILE A 231 3.32 -27.74 -18.91
C ILE A 231 4.54 -27.08 -19.54
N SER A 232 4.91 -27.48 -20.75
CA SER A 232 6.06 -26.91 -21.47
C SER A 232 5.90 -25.40 -21.69
N GLU A 233 4.70 -24.93 -22.03
CA GLU A 233 4.43 -23.50 -22.19
C GLU A 233 4.54 -22.75 -20.85
N PHE A 234 4.02 -23.31 -19.76
CA PHE A 234 4.15 -22.76 -18.41
C PHE A 234 5.61 -22.64 -17.99
N GLU A 235 6.37 -23.74 -18.05
CA GLU A 235 7.77 -23.79 -17.63
C GLU A 235 8.65 -22.87 -18.48
N ARG A 236 8.42 -22.84 -19.79
CA ARG A 236 9.11 -21.94 -20.72
C ARG A 236 8.86 -20.47 -20.37
N LYS A 237 7.61 -20.10 -20.03
CA LYS A 237 7.29 -18.74 -19.59
C LYS A 237 7.92 -18.41 -18.24
N PHE A 238 7.85 -19.33 -17.28
CA PHE A 238 8.48 -19.19 -15.98
C PHE A 238 9.99 -18.95 -16.14
N TYR A 239 10.70 -19.85 -16.82
CA TYR A 239 12.13 -19.72 -17.08
C TYR A 239 12.50 -18.44 -17.83
N ALA A 240 11.70 -18.03 -18.83
CA ALA A 240 11.95 -16.79 -19.55
C ALA A 240 11.88 -15.53 -18.65
N LYS A 241 11.08 -15.56 -17.58
CA LYS A 241 10.89 -14.43 -16.65
C LYS A 241 11.81 -14.49 -15.43
N THR A 242 12.14 -15.68 -14.95
CA THR A 242 12.89 -15.88 -13.70
C THR A 242 14.32 -16.36 -13.92
N LYS A 243 14.63 -16.95 -15.08
CA LYS A 243 15.88 -17.69 -15.37
C LYS A 243 16.10 -18.92 -14.46
N ASN A 244 15.04 -19.39 -13.81
CA ASN A 244 15.05 -20.58 -12.96
C ASN A 244 14.18 -21.67 -13.59
N ASP A 245 14.58 -22.93 -13.42
CA ASP A 245 13.76 -24.08 -13.80
C ASP A 245 12.61 -24.26 -12.79
N TRP A 246 11.41 -24.57 -13.27
CA TRP A 246 10.23 -24.75 -12.42
C TRP A 246 10.40 -25.91 -11.42
N SER A 247 11.02 -27.01 -11.85
CA SER A 247 11.32 -28.17 -10.99
C SER A 247 12.26 -27.85 -9.82
N LYS A 248 13.13 -26.82 -9.98
CA LYS A 248 14.10 -26.38 -8.96
C LYS A 248 13.66 -25.12 -8.22
N ARG A 249 12.37 -24.75 -8.29
CA ARG A 249 11.85 -23.52 -7.68
C ARG A 249 12.02 -23.42 -6.16
N LYS A 250 12.26 -24.53 -5.45
CA LYS A 250 12.59 -24.52 -4.01
C LYS A 250 13.99 -23.95 -3.73
N GLU A 251 14.88 -24.01 -4.71
CA GLU A 251 16.24 -23.44 -4.68
C GLU A 251 16.30 -22.17 -5.57
N PHE A 252 15.28 -21.32 -5.46
CA PHE A 252 15.15 -20.15 -6.33
C PHE A 252 16.30 -19.15 -6.15
N ILE A 253 16.92 -18.74 -7.27
CA ILE A 253 17.97 -17.73 -7.29
C ILE A 253 17.44 -16.45 -7.95
N CYS A 254 17.51 -15.33 -7.23
CA CYS A 254 17.15 -14.03 -7.77
C CYS A 254 18.27 -13.50 -8.70
N TYR A 255 17.93 -13.23 -9.97
CA TYR A 255 18.84 -12.60 -10.92
C TYR A 255 18.52 -11.11 -11.11
N PRO A 256 19.55 -10.25 -11.28
CA PRO A 256 19.34 -8.83 -11.55
C PRO A 256 18.40 -8.61 -12.75
N LYS A 257 17.47 -7.67 -12.61
CA LYS A 257 16.46 -7.32 -13.65
C LYS A 257 15.59 -8.49 -14.12
N CYS A 258 15.53 -9.59 -13.36
CA CYS A 258 14.57 -10.69 -13.56
C CYS A 258 13.45 -10.63 -12.52
N TYR A 259 12.39 -11.40 -12.72
CA TYR A 259 11.32 -11.51 -11.73
C TYR A 259 11.72 -12.47 -10.61
N ALA A 260 11.31 -12.18 -9.39
CA ALA A 260 11.40 -13.08 -8.24
C ALA A 260 10.07 -13.80 -8.02
N LEU A 261 10.13 -15.05 -7.58
CA LEU A 261 8.97 -15.83 -7.17
C LEU A 261 8.51 -15.40 -5.77
N LEU A 262 7.23 -15.10 -5.61
CA LEU A 262 6.60 -14.92 -4.31
C LEU A 262 6.03 -16.26 -3.86
N GLU A 263 6.53 -16.77 -2.74
CA GLU A 263 6.03 -18.00 -2.13
C GLU A 263 4.65 -17.71 -1.49
N MET A 264 3.63 -18.33 -2.08
CA MET A 264 2.26 -18.27 -1.58
C MET A 264 1.97 -19.53 -0.77
N ASP A 265 1.44 -19.36 0.43
CA ASP A 265 0.98 -20.49 1.22
C ASP A 265 -0.45 -20.86 0.77
N TYR A 266 -0.55 -21.89 -0.07
CA TYR A 266 -1.83 -22.48 -0.50
C TYR A 266 -2.19 -23.74 0.30
N SER A 267 -1.42 -24.06 1.35
CA SER A 267 -1.49 -25.37 2.00
C SER A 267 -2.74 -25.62 2.85
N GLU A 268 -3.67 -24.67 2.97
CA GLU A 268 -4.79 -24.79 3.91
C GLU A 268 -6.15 -24.66 3.20
N GLN A 269 -7.12 -25.47 3.61
CA GLN A 269 -8.44 -25.69 2.99
C GLN A 269 -9.43 -24.52 3.19
N GLU A 270 -9.04 -23.28 2.91
CA GLU A 270 -10.00 -22.19 2.75
C GLU A 270 -11.00 -22.45 1.59
N LYS A 271 -12.27 -22.71 1.89
CA LYS A 271 -13.35 -22.13 1.08
C LYS A 271 -13.67 -20.80 1.76
N GLU A 272 -13.37 -19.66 1.14
CA GLU A 272 -14.03 -18.41 1.54
C GLU A 272 -15.55 -18.67 1.47
N PRO A 273 -16.35 -18.23 2.46
CA PRO A 273 -17.79 -18.31 2.34
C PRO A 273 -18.18 -17.55 1.07
N VAL A 274 -18.69 -18.28 0.08
CA VAL A 274 -19.37 -17.69 -1.06
C VAL A 274 -20.55 -16.93 -0.47
N VAL A 275 -20.42 -15.61 -0.41
CA VAL A 275 -21.62 -14.76 -0.30
C VAL A 275 -22.32 -14.91 -1.64
N GLU A 276 -23.11 -15.96 -1.77
CA GLU A 276 -24.17 -15.99 -2.76
C GLU A 276 -25.11 -14.86 -2.33
N GLU A 277 -25.06 -13.72 -3.03
CA GLU A 277 -26.22 -12.84 -3.11
C GLU A 277 -27.34 -13.66 -3.77
N LYS A 278 -28.09 -14.39 -2.95
CA LYS A 278 -29.36 -14.96 -3.39
C LYS A 278 -30.30 -13.80 -3.68
N PRO A 279 -31.02 -13.83 -4.81
CA PRO A 279 -32.00 -12.81 -5.12
C PRO A 279 -33.08 -12.84 -4.05
N ASP A 280 -33.59 -11.65 -3.72
CA ASP A 280 -34.66 -11.38 -2.77
C ASP A 280 -35.67 -12.53 -2.59
N SER A 281 -35.46 -13.33 -1.55
CA SER A 281 -36.54 -14.11 -0.95
C SER A 281 -36.30 -14.14 0.54
N ALA A 282 -37.16 -13.42 1.26
CA ALA A 282 -37.16 -13.29 2.70
C ALA A 282 -37.30 -14.66 3.39
N ILE A 283 -36.17 -15.29 3.71
CA ILE A 283 -36.05 -16.15 4.87
C ILE A 283 -35.07 -15.43 5.78
N ALA A 284 -35.63 -14.71 6.75
CA ALA A 284 -34.89 -14.02 7.78
C ALA A 284 -33.95 -15.01 8.49
N ILE A 285 -32.65 -14.93 8.18
CA ILE A 285 -31.62 -15.43 9.07
C ILE A 285 -31.65 -14.47 10.26
N GLN A 286 -32.33 -14.85 11.33
CA GLN A 286 -32.21 -14.15 12.61
C GLN A 286 -30.72 -14.08 12.98
N PRO A 287 -30.18 -12.92 13.39
CA PRO A 287 -28.84 -12.88 13.97
C PRO A 287 -28.86 -13.83 15.17
N ARG A 288 -28.11 -14.93 15.09
CA ARG A 288 -27.97 -15.85 16.22
C ARG A 288 -27.39 -15.04 17.38
N GLU A 289 -28.11 -14.96 18.48
CA GLU A 289 -27.67 -14.21 19.66
C GLU A 289 -26.33 -14.78 20.13
N THR A 290 -25.32 -13.91 20.21
CA THR A 290 -24.00 -14.31 20.70
C THR A 290 -24.07 -14.66 22.18
N GLN A 291 -23.31 -15.68 22.59
CA GLN A 291 -23.18 -16.02 24.01
C GLN A 291 -22.29 -15.03 24.77
N LEU A 292 -21.60 -14.15 24.04
CA LEU A 292 -20.73 -13.13 24.63
C LEU A 292 -21.55 -11.96 25.17
N GLU A 293 -21.09 -11.42 26.29
CA GLU A 293 -21.60 -10.14 26.78
C GLU A 293 -21.44 -9.04 25.72
N SER A 294 -22.43 -8.16 25.58
CA SER A 294 -22.47 -7.13 24.52
C SER A 294 -21.20 -6.28 24.42
N ARG A 295 -20.56 -5.95 25.55
CA ARG A 295 -19.29 -5.19 25.59
C ARG A 295 -18.15 -5.98 24.95
N ILE A 296 -18.03 -7.26 25.28
CA ILE A 296 -17.01 -8.16 24.71
C ILE A 296 -17.29 -8.40 23.24
N ALA A 297 -18.55 -8.71 22.86
CA ALA A 297 -18.93 -8.94 21.47
C ALA A 297 -18.57 -7.77 20.55
N LYS A 298 -18.83 -6.53 20.99
CA LYS A 298 -18.42 -5.31 20.26
C LYS A 298 -16.91 -5.20 20.10
N PHE A 299 -16.15 -5.52 21.13
CA PHE A 299 -14.69 -5.47 21.09
C PHE A 299 -14.10 -6.56 20.18
N ILE A 300 -14.57 -7.80 20.29
CA ILE A 300 -14.14 -8.90 19.41
C ILE A 300 -14.49 -8.60 17.96
N SER A 301 -15.70 -8.08 17.68
CA SER A 301 -16.09 -7.64 16.34
C SER A 301 -15.19 -6.51 15.79
N LEU A 302 -14.59 -5.69 16.64
CA LEU A 302 -13.69 -4.61 16.23
C LEU A 302 -12.32 -5.18 15.81
N ILE A 303 -11.71 -6.04 16.65
CA ILE A 303 -10.35 -6.54 16.43
C ILE A 303 -10.29 -7.70 15.43
N CYS A 304 -11.36 -8.50 15.31
CA CYS A 304 -11.45 -9.63 14.38
C CYS A 304 -12.05 -9.22 13.01
N ASN A 305 -12.03 -7.93 12.67
CA ASN A 305 -12.60 -7.45 11.41
C ASN A 305 -11.60 -7.60 10.26
N VAL A 306 -11.80 -8.62 9.43
CA VAL A 306 -10.96 -8.91 8.24
C VAL A 306 -10.99 -7.77 7.23
N SER A 307 -12.13 -7.08 7.04
CA SER A 307 -12.23 -5.93 6.12
C SER A 307 -11.38 -4.76 6.60
N MET A 308 -11.39 -4.47 7.91
CA MET A 308 -10.53 -3.46 8.52
C MET A 308 -9.04 -3.82 8.36
N MET A 309 -8.66 -5.09 8.53
CA MET A 309 -7.29 -5.55 8.26
C MET A 309 -6.89 -5.32 6.79
N LYS A 310 -7.78 -5.61 5.83
CA LYS A 310 -7.55 -5.33 4.39
C LYS A 310 -7.32 -3.85 4.14
N GLN A 311 -8.17 -2.99 4.70
CA GLN A 311 -8.06 -1.54 4.54
C GLN A 311 -6.74 -1.01 5.13
N GLN A 312 -6.38 -1.43 6.33
CA GLN A 312 -5.13 -1.02 6.98
C GLN A 312 -3.90 -1.44 6.16
N MET A 313 -3.91 -2.64 5.55
CA MET A 313 -2.82 -3.05 4.65
C MET A 313 -2.69 -2.15 3.42
N MET A 314 -3.82 -1.73 2.84
CA MET A 314 -3.82 -0.79 1.72
C MET A 314 -3.28 0.60 2.14
N GLU A 315 -3.66 1.11 3.31
CA GLU A 315 -3.17 2.38 3.85
C GLU A 315 -1.65 2.37 4.08
N ILE A 316 -1.09 1.23 4.46
CA ILE A 316 0.36 1.06 4.68
C ILE A 316 1.12 0.91 3.33
N GLY A 317 0.41 0.89 2.20
CA GLY A 317 0.95 0.83 0.84
C GLY A 317 1.20 -0.59 0.33
N TYR A 318 0.69 -1.60 1.04
CA TYR A 318 0.72 -2.99 0.60
C TYR A 318 -0.46 -3.29 -0.32
N ASN A 319 -0.23 -4.05 -1.39
CA ASN A 319 -1.28 -4.40 -2.33
C ASN A 319 -2.10 -5.62 -1.87
N ALA A 320 -3.10 -5.38 -1.03
CA ALA A 320 -3.99 -6.43 -0.51
C ALA A 320 -4.83 -7.13 -1.60
N ASN A 321 -5.07 -6.47 -2.74
CA ASN A 321 -5.87 -7.01 -3.84
C ASN A 321 -5.15 -8.10 -4.65
N LYS A 322 -3.81 -8.16 -4.60
CA LYS A 322 -3.02 -9.16 -5.33
C LYS A 322 -2.49 -10.28 -4.44
N LEU A 323 -2.37 -10.01 -3.14
CA LEU A 323 -1.92 -10.96 -2.13
C LEU A 323 -2.93 -10.93 -0.97
N PRO A 324 -3.94 -11.83 -0.98
CA PRO A 324 -4.92 -11.87 0.10
C PRO A 324 -4.25 -12.17 1.45
N LEU A 325 -4.83 -11.61 2.51
CA LEU A 325 -4.26 -11.43 3.85
C LEU A 325 -3.60 -12.67 4.49
N GLY A 326 -4.07 -13.88 4.15
CA GLY A 326 -3.58 -15.13 4.74
C GLY A 326 -2.44 -15.82 3.98
N LYS A 327 -2.13 -15.39 2.74
CA LYS A 327 -1.30 -16.21 1.84
C LYS A 327 0.16 -15.82 1.75
N LEU A 328 0.56 -14.74 2.43
CA LEU A 328 1.96 -14.40 2.54
C LEU A 328 2.64 -15.46 3.42
N SER A 329 3.61 -16.18 2.88
CA SER A 329 4.33 -17.18 3.65
C SER A 329 5.15 -16.53 4.77
N LYS A 330 5.32 -17.23 5.90
CA LYS A 330 6.22 -16.81 6.98
C LYS A 330 7.65 -16.61 6.46
N SER A 331 8.09 -17.43 5.49
CA SER A 331 9.38 -17.28 4.82
C SER A 331 9.51 -15.93 4.10
N THR A 332 8.47 -15.44 3.44
CA THR A 332 8.48 -14.15 2.73
C THR A 332 8.57 -12.98 3.70
N ILE A 333 7.87 -13.05 4.84
CA ILE A 333 7.96 -12.04 5.91
C ILE A 333 9.39 -11.98 6.49
N LEU A 334 10.00 -13.16 6.77
CA LEU A 334 11.38 -13.24 7.25
C LEU A 334 12.40 -12.73 6.23
N LYS A 335 12.22 -13.04 4.93
CA LYS A 335 13.02 -12.45 3.84
C LYS A 335 12.87 -10.92 3.83
N GLY A 336 11.67 -10.40 4.06
CA GLY A 336 11.42 -8.95 4.20
C GLY A 336 12.24 -8.32 5.31
N TYR A 337 12.28 -8.94 6.49
CA TYR A 337 13.13 -8.50 7.61
C TYR A 337 14.63 -8.53 7.27
N ASP A 338 15.11 -9.60 6.63
CA ASP A 338 16.52 -9.73 6.24
C ASP A 338 16.96 -8.60 5.30
N VAL A 339 16.13 -8.25 4.31
CA VAL A 339 16.45 -7.13 3.41
C VAL A 339 16.44 -5.80 4.18
N LEU A 340 15.49 -5.57 5.08
CA LEU A 340 15.47 -4.37 5.93
C LEU A 340 16.71 -4.30 6.86
N LYS A 341 17.21 -5.44 7.33
CA LYS A 341 18.47 -5.53 8.09
C LYS A 341 19.66 -5.11 7.24
N ARG A 342 19.76 -5.61 6.01
CA ARG A 342 20.81 -5.19 5.07
C ARG A 342 20.72 -3.71 4.71
N ILE A 343 19.50 -3.15 4.62
CA ILE A 343 19.31 -1.70 4.44
C ILE A 343 19.82 -0.93 5.66
N SER A 344 19.46 -1.39 6.87
CA SER A 344 19.94 -0.82 8.13
C SER A 344 21.47 -0.76 8.21
N ASP A 345 22.17 -1.78 7.72
CA ASP A 345 23.65 -1.82 7.77
C ASP A 345 24.30 -0.78 6.84
N VAL A 346 23.59 -0.34 5.80
CA VAL A 346 24.07 0.62 4.79
C VAL A 346 23.50 2.04 5.06
N ILE A 347 22.44 2.16 5.84
CA ILE A 347 21.77 3.44 6.09
C ILE A 347 22.71 4.39 6.83
N GLY A 348 22.86 5.62 6.33
CA GLY A 348 23.82 6.60 6.85
C GLY A 348 25.22 6.53 6.21
N THR A 349 25.50 5.52 5.37
CA THR A 349 26.63 5.57 4.43
C THR A 349 26.26 6.38 3.19
N ALA A 350 27.25 6.88 2.44
CA ALA A 350 27.00 7.65 1.19
C ALA A 350 26.67 6.75 -0.03
N ASP A 351 26.42 5.45 0.16
CA ASP A 351 26.16 4.51 -0.94
C ASP A 351 24.68 4.48 -1.35
N MET A 352 24.27 5.52 -2.06
CA MET A 352 22.89 5.65 -2.56
C MET A 352 22.51 4.58 -3.58
N LEU A 353 23.47 4.08 -4.37
CA LEU A 353 23.23 3.03 -5.36
C LEU A 353 22.89 1.71 -4.66
N LYS A 354 23.59 1.39 -3.57
CA LYS A 354 23.29 0.19 -2.80
C LYS A 354 21.95 0.29 -2.09
N LEU A 355 21.61 1.45 -1.51
CA LEU A 355 20.30 1.69 -0.90
C LEU A 355 19.17 1.56 -1.93
N GLU A 356 19.37 2.06 -3.16
CA GLU A 356 18.42 1.91 -4.25
C GLU A 356 18.21 0.44 -4.62
N GLN A 357 19.29 -0.34 -4.76
CA GLN A 357 19.22 -1.78 -5.05
C GLN A 357 18.48 -2.55 -3.95
N LEU A 358 18.85 -2.32 -2.69
CA LEU A 358 18.22 -2.99 -1.54
C LEU A 358 16.76 -2.58 -1.37
N SER A 359 16.42 -1.31 -1.62
CA SER A 359 15.02 -0.87 -1.64
C SER A 359 14.21 -1.59 -2.72
N GLY A 360 14.81 -1.76 -3.91
CA GLY A 360 14.20 -2.54 -4.99
C GLY A 360 14.02 -4.02 -4.62
N GLU A 361 15.01 -4.62 -3.96
CA GLU A 361 14.93 -5.98 -3.42
C GLU A 361 13.79 -6.12 -2.41
N PHE A 362 13.67 -5.17 -1.48
CA PHE A 362 12.61 -5.15 -0.47
C PHE A 362 11.22 -5.08 -1.12
N TYR A 363 11.02 -4.18 -2.08
CA TYR A 363 9.75 -4.05 -2.82
C TYR A 363 9.50 -5.18 -3.81
N THR A 364 10.53 -5.98 -4.11
CA THR A 364 10.37 -7.22 -4.87
C THR A 364 9.84 -8.33 -3.97
N VAL A 365 10.35 -8.45 -2.75
CA VAL A 365 9.90 -9.45 -1.76
C VAL A 365 8.53 -9.10 -1.16
N ILE A 366 8.30 -7.83 -0.84
CA ILE A 366 7.06 -7.31 -0.27
C ILE A 366 6.41 -6.38 -1.30
N PRO A 367 5.40 -6.82 -2.07
CA PRO A 367 4.83 -6.01 -3.13
C PRO A 367 4.10 -4.79 -2.60
N HIS A 368 4.37 -3.64 -3.22
CA HIS A 368 3.77 -2.36 -2.87
C HIS A 368 3.07 -1.75 -4.06
N ASP A 369 1.95 -1.07 -3.78
CA ASP A 369 1.32 -0.20 -4.75
C ASP A 369 1.82 1.24 -4.57
N PHE A 370 2.60 1.71 -5.54
CA PHE A 370 3.09 3.09 -5.59
C PHE A 370 2.30 3.98 -6.55
N GLY A 371 1.19 3.47 -7.12
CA GLY A 371 0.49 4.10 -8.23
C GLY A 371 1.47 4.43 -9.36
N PHE A 372 1.28 5.56 -10.04
CA PHE A 372 2.17 6.02 -11.12
C PHE A 372 3.31 6.94 -10.65
N LYS A 373 3.58 7.01 -9.34
CA LYS A 373 4.70 7.79 -8.79
C LYS A 373 6.04 7.16 -9.15
N LYS A 374 7.09 7.99 -9.17
CA LYS A 374 8.44 7.53 -9.53
C LYS A 374 9.05 6.73 -8.39
N MET A 375 9.57 5.54 -8.68
CA MET A 375 10.12 4.62 -7.68
C MET A 375 11.24 5.24 -6.83
N ARG A 376 12.05 6.14 -7.41
CA ARG A 376 13.14 6.85 -6.71
C ARG A 376 12.68 7.64 -5.47
N GLU A 377 11.41 8.00 -5.38
CA GLU A 377 10.86 8.70 -4.20
C GLU A 377 10.70 7.74 -3.00
N PHE A 378 10.67 6.43 -3.26
CA PHE A 378 10.44 5.38 -2.28
C PHE A 378 11.74 4.67 -1.86
N VAL A 379 12.91 5.20 -2.20
CA VAL A 379 14.17 4.68 -1.64
C VAL A 379 14.14 4.78 -0.11
N ILE A 380 14.50 3.70 0.56
CA ILE A 380 14.57 3.58 2.01
C ILE A 380 15.95 4.10 2.45
N ASP A 381 16.06 5.43 2.55
CA ASP A 381 17.31 6.18 2.75
C ASP A 381 17.42 6.86 4.12
N THR A 382 16.35 6.82 4.91
CA THR A 382 16.28 7.48 6.23
C THR A 382 15.83 6.49 7.31
N PRO A 383 16.33 6.61 8.55
CA PRO A 383 15.91 5.75 9.66
C PRO A 383 14.39 5.75 9.89
N GLN A 384 13.72 6.89 9.61
CA GLN A 384 12.28 7.02 9.72
C GLN A 384 11.55 6.15 8.68
N LYS A 385 11.97 6.19 7.40
CA LYS A 385 11.41 5.31 6.36
C LYS A 385 11.64 3.84 6.70
N LEU A 386 12.84 3.50 7.17
CA LEU A 386 13.17 2.14 7.60
C LEU A 386 12.24 1.68 8.73
N LYS A 387 12.05 2.50 9.78
CA LYS A 387 11.13 2.23 10.88
C LYS A 387 9.70 2.02 10.39
N CYS A 388 9.19 2.89 9.50
CA CYS A 388 7.85 2.72 8.93
C CYS A 388 7.70 1.40 8.16
N LYS A 389 8.74 0.96 7.42
CA LYS A 389 8.73 -0.32 6.71
C LYS A 389 8.87 -1.52 7.64
N LEU A 390 9.58 -1.36 8.76
CA LEU A 390 9.67 -2.37 9.80
C LEU A 390 8.31 -2.63 10.45
N GLU A 391 7.64 -1.57 10.92
CA GLU A 391 6.30 -1.63 11.53
C GLU A 391 5.26 -2.22 10.58
N MET A 392 5.40 -1.97 9.28
CA MET A 392 4.56 -2.61 8.26
C MET A 392 4.78 -4.12 8.19
N VAL A 393 6.03 -4.60 8.16
CA VAL A 393 6.32 -6.03 8.09
C VAL A 393 5.87 -6.75 9.37
N GLU A 394 5.95 -6.08 10.52
CA GLU A 394 5.36 -6.54 11.78
C GLU A 394 3.85 -6.71 11.66
N ALA A 395 3.15 -5.67 11.18
CA ALA A 395 1.70 -5.73 10.98
C ALA A 395 1.28 -6.85 10.00
N LEU A 396 2.05 -7.08 8.93
CA LEU A 396 1.81 -8.21 8.01
C LEU A 396 1.91 -9.56 8.73
N GLY A 397 2.88 -9.72 9.64
CA GLY A 397 3.01 -10.92 10.46
C GLY A 397 1.84 -11.12 11.43
N GLU A 398 1.35 -10.05 12.06
CA GLU A 398 0.18 -10.14 12.94
C GLU A 398 -1.10 -10.45 12.16
N ILE A 399 -1.27 -9.90 10.97
CA ILE A 399 -2.43 -10.17 10.12
C ILE A 399 -2.40 -11.61 9.60
N GLN A 400 -1.23 -12.15 9.25
CA GLN A 400 -1.08 -13.56 8.89
C GLN A 400 -1.55 -14.45 10.05
N VAL A 401 -1.10 -14.17 11.28
CA VAL A 401 -1.52 -14.90 12.48
C VAL A 401 -3.01 -14.76 12.71
N ALA A 402 -3.54 -13.54 12.62
CA ALA A 402 -4.96 -13.26 12.81
C ALA A 402 -5.83 -14.00 11.78
N THR A 403 -5.41 -14.03 10.52
CA THR A 403 -6.15 -14.74 9.46
C THR A 403 -6.22 -16.22 9.77
N LYS A 404 -5.09 -16.86 10.10
CA LYS A 404 -5.05 -18.27 10.51
C LYS A 404 -5.90 -18.57 11.75
N LEU A 405 -5.96 -17.64 12.71
CA LEU A 405 -6.81 -17.78 13.90
C LEU A 405 -8.30 -17.63 13.58
N LEU A 406 -8.66 -16.87 12.56
CA LEU A 406 -10.05 -16.59 12.19
C LEU A 406 -10.60 -17.57 11.14
N GLU A 407 -9.78 -18.45 10.58
CA GLU A 407 -10.20 -19.48 9.62
C GLU A 407 -11.26 -20.42 10.23
N GLU A 408 -12.47 -20.42 9.67
CA GLU A 408 -13.58 -21.24 10.15
C GLU A 408 -13.39 -22.72 9.77
N GLU A 409 -13.60 -23.65 10.70
CA GLU A 409 -13.62 -25.08 10.36
C GLU A 409 -15.00 -25.48 9.82
N PRO A 410 -15.07 -26.16 8.66
CA PRO A 410 -16.34 -26.56 8.07
C PRO A 410 -17.03 -27.61 8.95
N GLY A 411 -18.17 -27.24 9.54
CA GLY A 411 -19.02 -28.15 10.32
C GLY A 411 -19.39 -27.64 11.72
N MET A 412 -18.75 -26.59 12.22
CA MET A 412 -19.16 -25.95 13.48
C MET A 412 -20.41 -25.08 13.26
N GLN A 413 -21.53 -25.47 13.85
CA GLN A 413 -22.74 -24.62 13.96
C GLN A 413 -22.66 -23.63 15.15
N GLU A 414 -21.46 -23.29 15.63
CA GLU A 414 -21.27 -22.41 16.79
C GLU A 414 -21.35 -20.92 16.41
N ASP A 415 -21.55 -20.07 17.40
CA ASP A 415 -21.49 -18.61 17.25
C ASP A 415 -20.09 -18.19 16.78
N PRO A 416 -19.94 -17.59 15.58
CA PRO A 416 -18.63 -17.22 15.04
C PRO A 416 -17.84 -16.28 15.95
N LEU A 417 -18.50 -15.31 16.59
CA LEU A 417 -17.84 -14.37 17.50
C LEU A 417 -17.34 -15.07 18.76
N TYR A 418 -18.14 -15.99 19.30
CA TYR A 418 -17.74 -16.81 20.45
C TYR A 418 -16.59 -17.75 20.10
N SER A 419 -16.61 -18.36 18.89
CA SER A 419 -15.50 -19.18 18.40
C SER A 419 -14.21 -18.38 18.30
N HIS A 420 -14.26 -17.18 17.69
CA HIS A 420 -13.10 -16.29 17.62
C HIS A 420 -12.58 -15.91 19.01
N TYR A 421 -13.48 -15.56 19.94
CA TYR A 421 -13.11 -15.27 21.33
C TYR A 421 -12.38 -16.43 22.01
N ASN A 422 -12.91 -17.65 21.89
CA ASN A 422 -12.28 -18.85 22.49
C ASN A 422 -10.89 -19.12 21.89
N ARG A 423 -10.70 -18.88 20.59
CA ARG A 423 -9.41 -19.06 19.92
C ARG A 423 -8.35 -18.04 20.37
N LEU A 424 -8.75 -16.89 20.91
CA LEU A 424 -7.81 -15.97 21.54
C LEU A 424 -7.20 -16.53 22.82
N ARG A 425 -7.83 -17.53 23.48
CA ARG A 425 -7.37 -18.10 24.76
C ARG A 425 -7.03 -17.02 25.80
N CYS A 426 -7.89 -16.00 25.84
CA CYS A 426 -7.69 -14.79 26.63
C CYS A 426 -9.03 -14.37 27.21
N GLU A 427 -9.13 -14.40 28.54
CA GLU A 427 -10.33 -14.02 29.26
C GLU A 427 -10.41 -12.49 29.36
N LEU A 428 -11.55 -11.94 28.95
CA LEU A 428 -11.84 -10.51 29.02
C LEU A 428 -13.02 -10.28 29.96
N THR A 429 -12.80 -9.56 31.06
CA THR A 429 -13.85 -9.17 32.00
C THR A 429 -14.09 -7.67 31.92
N PRO A 430 -15.28 -7.19 31.55
CA PRO A 430 -15.58 -5.76 31.54
C PRO A 430 -15.45 -5.16 32.94
N VAL A 431 -14.83 -3.99 33.02
CA VAL A 431 -14.73 -3.21 34.25
C VAL A 431 -15.91 -2.25 34.33
N GLU A 432 -16.59 -2.22 35.48
CA GLU A 432 -17.72 -1.33 35.71
C GLU A 432 -17.28 0.12 35.91
N VAL A 433 -18.10 1.06 35.44
CA VAL A 433 -17.78 2.50 35.40
C VAL A 433 -17.67 3.11 36.79
N ASP A 434 -18.39 2.55 37.77
CA ASP A 434 -18.39 2.97 39.18
C ASP A 434 -17.27 2.33 40.01
N SER A 435 -16.45 1.46 39.41
CA SER A 435 -15.34 0.81 40.12
C SER A 435 -14.16 1.74 40.39
N GLU A 436 -13.42 1.45 41.45
CA GLU A 436 -12.15 2.15 41.78
C GLU A 436 -11.12 1.97 40.66
N ASP A 437 -11.07 0.79 40.04
CA ASP A 437 -10.18 0.49 38.90
C ASP A 437 -10.46 1.40 37.71
N PHE A 438 -11.74 1.62 37.36
CA PHE A 438 -12.12 2.53 36.28
C PHE A 438 -11.68 3.96 36.59
N ALA A 439 -11.97 4.44 37.81
CA ALA A 439 -11.59 5.78 38.23
C ALA A 439 -10.06 5.98 38.21
N MET A 440 -9.30 4.98 38.68
CA MET A 440 -7.83 5.01 38.67
C MET A 440 -7.29 5.09 37.24
N ILE A 441 -7.79 4.26 36.32
CA ILE A 441 -7.35 4.25 34.92
C ILE A 441 -7.73 5.55 34.21
N ALA A 442 -8.94 6.06 34.43
CA ALA A 442 -9.39 7.34 33.88
C ALA A 442 -8.52 8.50 34.34
N MET A 443 -8.19 8.55 35.64
CA MET A 443 -7.28 9.53 36.20
C MET A 443 -5.85 9.36 35.65
N TYR A 444 -5.37 8.12 35.50
CA TYR A 444 -4.03 7.86 34.95
C TYR A 444 -3.92 8.33 33.50
N LEU A 445 -4.95 8.08 32.69
CA LEU A 445 -5.04 8.55 31.30
C LEU A 445 -5.02 10.08 31.22
N GLN A 446 -5.85 10.76 32.01
CA GLN A 446 -5.92 12.24 32.00
C GLN A 446 -4.60 12.88 32.45
N ASN A 447 -4.01 12.37 33.53
CA ASN A 447 -2.78 12.92 34.10
C ASN A 447 -1.56 12.73 33.19
N THR A 448 -1.58 11.70 32.33
CA THR A 448 -0.44 11.33 31.49
C THR A 448 -0.65 11.61 30.00
N HIS A 449 -1.61 12.48 29.68
CA HIS A 449 -1.71 13.11 28.38
C HIS A 449 -0.64 14.19 28.24
N ALA A 450 0.32 13.98 27.33
CA ALA A 450 1.45 14.88 27.17
C ALA A 450 1.03 16.20 26.54
N LYS A 451 1.59 17.31 27.02
CA LYS A 451 1.25 18.66 26.53
C LYS A 451 1.59 18.88 25.06
N THR A 452 2.62 18.20 24.57
CA THR A 452 3.05 18.23 23.17
C THR A 452 2.14 17.42 22.25
N HIS A 453 1.28 16.55 22.79
CA HIS A 453 0.31 15.75 22.03
C HIS A 453 -1.11 16.36 22.09
N SER A 454 -1.22 17.67 21.87
CA SER A 454 -2.49 18.43 21.96
C SER A 454 -3.38 18.35 20.72
N GLN A 455 -2.96 17.63 19.69
CA GLN A 455 -3.68 17.49 18.42
C GLN A 455 -4.90 16.56 18.48
N TYR A 456 -5.09 15.82 19.57
CA TYR A 456 -6.25 14.96 19.79
C TYR A 456 -6.65 14.91 21.27
N THR A 457 -7.92 14.58 21.50
CA THR A 457 -8.45 14.15 22.80
C THR A 457 -8.94 12.72 22.67
N VAL A 458 -9.13 12.05 23.80
CA VAL A 458 -9.58 10.66 23.84
C VAL A 458 -10.70 10.50 24.85
N ASP A 459 -11.64 9.62 24.51
CA ASP A 459 -12.72 9.21 25.40
C ASP A 459 -12.59 7.70 25.64
N ILE A 460 -12.78 7.28 26.90
CA ILE A 460 -12.75 5.87 27.26
C ILE A 460 -14.06 5.24 26.82
N ALA A 461 -14.00 4.39 25.80
CA ALA A 461 -15.17 3.65 25.34
C ALA A 461 -15.51 2.46 26.24
N GLN A 462 -14.49 1.66 26.61
CA GLN A 462 -14.63 0.49 27.47
C GLN A 462 -13.29 0.12 28.09
N ILE A 463 -13.32 -0.45 29.30
CA ILE A 463 -12.16 -1.05 29.97
C ILE A 463 -12.44 -2.54 30.17
N PHE A 464 -11.44 -3.37 29.88
CA PHE A 464 -11.47 -4.80 30.14
C PHE A 464 -10.29 -5.17 31.02
N LYS A 465 -10.54 -5.98 32.05
CA LYS A 465 -9.50 -6.75 32.71
C LYS A 465 -9.17 -7.94 31.81
N VAL A 466 -7.88 -8.11 31.55
CA VAL A 466 -7.36 -9.14 30.64
C VAL A 466 -6.64 -10.20 31.45
N SER A 467 -6.98 -11.47 31.22
CA SER A 467 -6.32 -12.62 31.84
C SER A 467 -5.99 -13.65 30.77
N ARG A 468 -4.71 -13.71 30.39
CA ARG A 468 -4.20 -14.69 29.43
C ARG A 468 -3.86 -16.00 30.12
N GLU A 469 -4.14 -17.10 29.44
CA GLU A 469 -3.67 -18.43 29.84
C GLU A 469 -2.13 -18.43 29.94
N ASP A 470 -1.57 -19.15 30.92
CA ASP A 470 -0.14 -19.30 31.22
C ASP A 470 0.67 -18.04 31.60
N GLU A 471 0.14 -16.82 31.40
CA GLU A 471 0.88 -15.58 31.66
C GLU A 471 1.08 -15.35 33.16
N ASN A 472 0.05 -15.60 33.98
CA ASN A 472 0.14 -15.52 35.43
C ASN A 472 1.22 -16.46 35.98
N GLU A 473 1.29 -17.70 35.48
CA GLU A 473 2.29 -18.67 35.93
C GLU A 473 3.70 -18.28 35.48
N SER A 474 3.84 -17.81 34.24
CA SER A 474 5.09 -17.30 33.69
C SER A 474 5.59 -16.06 34.43
N PHE A 475 4.68 -15.22 34.94
CA PHE A 475 4.98 -13.99 35.68
C PHE A 475 5.27 -14.24 37.17
N ARG A 476 4.80 -15.35 37.77
CA ARG A 476 5.05 -15.70 39.19
C ARG A 476 6.53 -15.63 39.59
N LYS A 477 7.44 -15.99 38.67
CA LYS A 477 8.89 -15.91 38.91
C LYS A 477 9.42 -14.49 39.15
N PHE A 478 8.64 -13.47 38.78
CA PHE A 478 8.96 -12.05 38.95
C PHE A 478 8.10 -11.35 40.01
N SER A 479 7.22 -12.05 40.71
CA SER A 479 6.32 -11.45 41.71
C SER A 479 7.07 -10.78 42.88
N ASN A 480 8.28 -11.24 43.18
CA ASN A 480 9.15 -10.70 44.23
C ASN A 480 10.10 -9.59 43.72
N THR A 481 10.00 -9.19 42.45
CA THR A 481 10.82 -8.11 41.90
C THR A 481 10.39 -6.76 42.50
N LYS A 482 11.36 -5.96 42.96
CA LYS A 482 11.11 -4.74 43.75
C LYS A 482 10.49 -3.58 42.95
N ASN A 483 10.75 -3.48 41.66
CA ASN A 483 10.26 -2.41 40.78
C ASN A 483 9.26 -2.97 39.78
N ARG A 484 7.98 -2.91 40.13
CA ARG A 484 6.86 -3.31 39.27
C ARG A 484 6.00 -2.09 39.00
N MET A 485 5.75 -1.81 37.73
CA MET A 485 5.01 -0.64 37.31
C MET A 485 3.90 -1.04 36.36
N LEU A 486 2.80 -0.30 36.41
CA LEU A 486 1.70 -0.42 35.49
C LEU A 486 1.94 0.57 34.32
N LEU A 487 2.21 0.07 33.12
CA LEU A 487 2.68 0.90 31.99
C LEU A 487 1.85 0.67 30.72
N TRP A 488 1.75 1.72 29.90
CA TRP A 488 1.00 1.74 28.66
C TRP A 488 1.76 1.11 27.50
N HIS A 489 1.06 0.30 26.72
CA HIS A 489 1.49 -0.19 25.41
C HIS A 489 0.40 0.13 24.37
N GLY A 490 0.79 0.67 23.22
CA GLY A 490 -0.12 0.97 22.11
C GLY A 490 0.35 0.26 20.86
N SER A 491 -0.61 -0.19 20.05
CA SER A 491 -0.36 -0.90 18.80
C SER A 491 -1.52 -0.71 17.84
N ARG A 492 -1.29 -0.93 16.54
CA ARG A 492 -2.33 -0.85 15.50
C ARG A 492 -3.47 -1.82 15.80
N LEU A 493 -4.69 -1.46 15.39
CA LEU A 493 -5.87 -2.32 15.56
C LEU A 493 -5.68 -3.75 15.03
N THR A 494 -4.95 -3.89 13.91
CA THR A 494 -4.66 -5.17 13.26
C THR A 494 -3.84 -6.14 14.11
N ASN A 495 -3.12 -5.64 15.12
CA ASN A 495 -2.17 -6.43 15.88
C ASN A 495 -2.82 -7.09 17.11
N TRP A 496 -4.01 -6.64 17.53
CA TRP A 496 -4.61 -7.09 18.80
C TRP A 496 -5.05 -8.54 18.80
N THR A 497 -5.48 -9.09 17.66
CA THR A 497 -5.80 -10.52 17.55
C THR A 497 -4.56 -11.38 17.83
N GLY A 498 -3.38 -10.98 17.32
CA GLY A 498 -2.12 -11.64 17.60
C GLY A 498 -1.60 -11.40 19.02
N ILE A 499 -1.69 -10.16 19.52
CA ILE A 499 -1.27 -9.80 20.89
C ILE A 499 -2.12 -10.51 21.95
N LEU A 500 -3.43 -10.61 21.77
CA LEU A 500 -4.32 -11.29 22.72
C LEU A 500 -4.21 -12.81 22.66
N SER A 501 -3.83 -13.39 21.52
CA SER A 501 -3.60 -14.83 21.42
C SER A 501 -2.21 -15.26 21.90
N GLN A 502 -1.14 -14.56 21.50
CA GLN A 502 0.24 -15.01 21.72
C GLN A 502 1.06 -14.17 22.70
N GLY A 503 0.57 -12.99 23.05
CA GLY A 503 1.20 -12.07 24.00
C GLY A 503 2.06 -11.05 23.29
N LEU A 504 2.69 -10.17 24.06
CA LEU A 504 3.67 -9.23 23.52
C LEU A 504 4.95 -9.99 23.18
N ARG A 505 5.35 -9.95 21.90
CA ARG A 505 6.51 -10.68 21.37
C ARG A 505 7.67 -9.73 21.12
N ILE A 506 8.88 -10.24 21.29
CA ILE A 506 10.09 -9.55 20.85
C ILE A 506 10.23 -9.75 19.34
N ALA A 507 10.67 -8.70 18.65
CA ALA A 507 10.96 -8.76 17.23
C ALA A 507 11.90 -9.92 16.87
N PRO A 508 11.70 -10.58 15.71
CA PRO A 508 12.48 -11.74 15.32
C PRO A 508 13.97 -11.40 15.10
N PRO A 509 14.91 -12.37 15.21
CA PRO A 509 16.34 -12.13 15.07
C PRO A 509 16.74 -11.56 13.70
N GLU A 510 15.96 -11.83 12.65
CA GLU A 510 16.11 -11.33 11.29
C GLU A 510 15.82 -9.82 11.17
N ALA A 511 15.00 -9.25 12.06
CA ALA A 511 14.65 -7.83 12.01
C ALA A 511 15.90 -6.93 12.22
N PRO A 512 16.02 -5.78 11.54
CA PRO A 512 17.03 -4.77 11.87
C PRO A 512 16.89 -4.32 13.32
N VAL A 513 18.00 -3.97 13.95
CA VAL A 513 17.98 -3.28 15.25
C VAL A 513 17.67 -1.78 15.06
N THR A 514 18.11 -1.22 13.94
CA THR A 514 17.81 0.16 13.52
C THR A 514 16.31 0.31 13.26
N GLY A 515 15.66 1.08 14.14
CA GLY A 515 14.20 1.20 14.21
C GLY A 515 13.70 1.09 15.65
N TYR A 516 14.43 0.37 16.50
CA TYR A 516 14.20 0.27 17.94
C TYR A 516 15.18 1.15 18.71
N MET A 517 14.69 2.06 19.54
CA MET A 517 15.56 3.05 20.20
C MET A 517 16.60 2.44 21.15
N PHE A 518 16.30 1.25 21.71
CA PHE A 518 17.11 0.54 22.71
C PHE A 518 17.27 -0.95 22.41
N GLY A 519 17.31 -1.31 21.12
CA GLY A 519 17.39 -2.70 20.71
C GLY A 519 16.07 -3.45 20.76
N LYS A 520 16.08 -4.75 20.50
CA LYS A 520 14.85 -5.53 20.38
C LYS A 520 14.28 -5.86 21.76
N GLY A 521 13.03 -5.49 21.99
CA GLY A 521 12.35 -5.71 23.25
C GLY A 521 10.89 -5.30 23.19
N VAL A 522 10.19 -5.48 24.31
CA VAL A 522 8.82 -4.97 24.47
C VAL A 522 8.89 -3.56 25.05
N TYR A 523 8.26 -2.62 24.35
CA TYR A 523 8.32 -1.19 24.69
C TYR A 523 7.05 -0.74 25.40
N PHE A 524 7.24 -0.01 26.50
CA PHE A 524 6.18 0.56 27.31
C PHE A 524 6.43 2.06 27.55
N ALA A 525 5.38 2.78 27.92
CA ALA A 525 5.46 4.16 28.36
C ALA A 525 4.65 4.39 29.63
N ASP A 526 5.15 5.26 30.49
CA ASP A 526 4.39 5.83 31.61
C ASP A 526 3.38 6.89 31.13
N MET A 527 3.65 7.51 29.97
CA MET A 527 2.79 8.50 29.34
C MET A 527 1.77 7.88 28.38
N PHE A 528 0.48 7.98 28.70
CA PHE A 528 -0.63 7.49 27.86
C PHE A 528 -0.50 7.93 26.40
N SER A 529 -0.40 9.24 26.16
CA SER A 529 -0.40 9.81 24.81
C SER A 529 0.79 9.36 23.95
N LYS A 530 1.92 8.97 24.57
CA LYS A 530 3.08 8.44 23.86
C LYS A 530 2.77 7.07 23.27
N SER A 531 2.12 6.21 24.05
CA SER A 531 1.65 4.90 23.59
C SER A 531 0.46 5.03 22.63
N ALA A 532 -0.46 5.96 22.87
CA ALA A 532 -1.62 6.18 22.00
C ALA A 532 -1.24 6.52 20.55
N ASN A 533 -0.13 7.22 20.32
CA ASN A 533 0.36 7.52 18.97
C ASN A 533 0.68 6.26 18.14
N TYR A 534 0.97 5.12 18.77
CA TYR A 534 1.20 3.83 18.10
C TYR A 534 -0.10 3.11 17.69
N CYS A 535 -1.27 3.64 18.07
CA CYS A 535 -2.55 3.10 17.60
C CYS A 535 -2.85 3.47 16.15
N TYR A 536 -2.22 4.54 15.62
CA TYR A 536 -2.46 5.07 14.27
C TYR A 536 -3.94 5.42 13.98
N ALA A 537 -4.71 5.74 15.03
CA ALA A 537 -6.10 6.19 14.89
C ALA A 537 -6.18 7.50 14.09
N ASN A 538 -7.24 7.63 13.30
CA ASN A 538 -7.47 8.80 12.45
C ASN A 538 -8.97 9.09 12.31
N HIS A 539 -9.35 10.16 11.62
CA HIS A 539 -10.76 10.57 11.50
C HIS A 539 -11.65 9.52 10.80
N ALA A 540 -11.10 8.69 9.91
CA ALA A 540 -11.84 7.62 9.24
C ALA A 540 -11.93 6.35 10.11
N ALA A 541 -10.90 6.08 10.91
CA ALA A 541 -10.84 4.98 11.86
C ALA A 541 -10.46 5.51 13.27
N PRO A 542 -11.42 6.07 14.02
CA PRO A 542 -11.14 6.77 15.28
C PRO A 542 -10.89 5.83 16.46
N ALA A 543 -11.25 4.55 16.34
CA ALA A 543 -11.06 3.58 17.40
C ALA A 543 -9.57 3.27 17.58
N GLY A 544 -9.12 3.28 18.84
CA GLY A 544 -7.79 2.83 19.25
C GLY A 544 -7.92 1.88 20.44
N VAL A 545 -6.98 0.97 20.56
CA VAL A 545 -6.90 0.04 21.70
C VAL A 545 -5.51 0.23 22.31
N LEU A 546 -5.48 0.32 23.64
CA LEU A 546 -4.25 0.36 24.41
C LEU A 546 -4.29 -0.75 25.45
N LEU A 547 -3.11 -1.22 25.82
CA LEU A 547 -2.91 -2.18 26.89
C LEU A 547 -2.20 -1.51 28.05
N LEU A 548 -2.60 -1.91 29.26
CA LEU A 548 -1.99 -1.48 30.49
C LEU A 548 -1.45 -2.73 31.19
N CYS A 549 -0.12 -2.85 31.27
CA CYS A 549 0.55 -4.08 31.73
C CYS A 549 1.28 -3.86 33.05
N GLU A 550 1.21 -4.84 33.95
CA GLU A 550 2.15 -4.94 35.05
C GLU A 550 3.51 -5.41 34.50
N VAL A 551 4.51 -4.55 34.57
CA VAL A 551 5.86 -4.82 34.05
C VAL A 551 6.84 -4.89 35.23
N ALA A 552 7.48 -6.04 35.38
CA ALA A 552 8.54 -6.24 36.37
C ALA A 552 9.88 -5.69 35.86
N LEU A 553 10.10 -4.40 36.11
CA LEU A 553 11.27 -3.67 35.63
C LEU A 553 12.58 -4.12 36.28
N GLY A 554 12.54 -4.45 37.56
CA GLY A 554 13.74 -4.82 38.32
C GLY A 554 14.79 -3.70 38.34
N ASP A 555 16.06 -4.09 38.22
CA ASP A 555 17.20 -3.17 38.24
C ASP A 555 17.37 -2.50 36.87
N MET A 556 16.97 -1.24 36.76
CA MET A 556 16.95 -0.52 35.50
C MET A 556 18.33 -0.05 35.06
N ALA A 557 18.56 -0.07 33.74
CA ALA A 557 19.66 0.63 33.10
C ALA A 557 19.13 1.94 32.51
N GLU A 558 19.56 3.08 33.06
CA GLU A 558 19.13 4.39 32.59
C GLU A 558 20.01 4.86 31.43
N LEU A 559 19.37 5.25 30.33
CA LEU A 559 20.04 5.79 29.15
C LEU A 559 19.43 7.14 28.78
N LEU A 560 20.28 8.08 28.38
CA LEU A 560 19.88 9.45 27.99
C LEU A 560 19.84 9.65 26.48
N CYS A 561 20.48 8.76 25.72
CA CYS A 561 20.54 8.80 24.26
C CYS A 561 20.21 7.41 23.71
N ALA A 562 19.64 7.37 22.50
CA ALA A 562 19.35 6.12 21.81
C ALA A 562 20.60 5.24 21.72
N ASN A 563 20.44 3.95 22.02
CA ASN A 563 21.50 2.96 21.94
C ASN A 563 20.93 1.65 21.41
N TYR A 564 21.16 1.40 20.12
CA TYR A 564 20.64 0.22 19.43
C TYR A 564 21.15 -1.11 20.03
N ASP A 565 22.34 -1.12 20.63
CA ASP A 565 22.94 -2.32 21.24
C ASP A 565 22.60 -2.47 22.74
N ALA A 566 21.59 -1.76 23.25
CA ALA A 566 21.21 -1.83 24.66
C ALA A 566 20.62 -3.19 25.08
N ASP A 567 20.36 -4.10 24.15
CA ASP A 567 19.97 -5.49 24.42
C ASP A 567 21.18 -6.38 24.82
N LYS A 568 22.40 -6.00 24.41
CA LYS A 568 23.68 -6.71 24.68
C LYS A 568 24.30 -6.35 26.03
N LEU A 569 23.50 -6.22 27.08
CA LEU A 569 23.98 -5.85 28.42
C LEU A 569 24.64 -7.03 29.16
N PRO A 570 25.55 -6.76 30.13
CA PRO A 570 26.27 -7.79 30.89
C PRO A 570 25.36 -8.73 31.70
N SER A 571 25.86 -9.92 32.06
CA SER A 571 25.11 -10.97 32.75
C SER A 571 24.65 -10.56 34.16
N GLY A 572 23.43 -10.97 34.56
CA GLY A 572 22.96 -10.89 35.95
C GLY A 572 21.87 -9.86 36.30
N LYS A 573 21.49 -8.95 35.39
CA LYS A 573 20.39 -7.97 35.64
C LYS A 573 19.08 -8.41 34.99
N LEU A 574 17.94 -8.23 35.67
CA LEU A 574 16.60 -8.23 35.06
C LEU A 574 16.48 -6.94 34.24
N ARG A 575 16.42 -7.06 32.91
CA ARG A 575 16.84 -6.00 31.99
C ARG A 575 15.67 -5.16 31.54
N CYS A 576 15.40 -4.05 32.23
CA CYS A 576 14.61 -2.96 31.68
C CYS A 576 15.50 -1.75 31.43
N VAL A 577 15.38 -1.21 30.22
CA VAL A 577 16.05 0.03 29.82
C VAL A 577 15.05 1.15 29.96
N LEU A 578 15.34 2.09 30.86
CA LEU A 578 14.51 3.28 31.03
C LEU A 578 15.10 4.41 30.18
N PHE A 579 14.27 5.00 29.33
CA PHE A 579 14.62 6.20 28.58
C PHE A 579 13.85 7.41 29.11
N LEU A 580 14.60 8.36 29.66
CA LEU A 580 14.07 9.65 30.09
C LEU A 580 13.95 10.55 28.87
N CYS A 581 12.75 10.60 28.28
CA CYS A 581 12.42 11.59 27.26
C CYS A 581 11.61 12.70 27.95
N CYS A 582 12.15 13.92 28.00
CA CYS A 582 11.35 15.09 28.35
C CYS A 582 10.35 15.32 27.21
N ILE A 583 9.08 14.94 27.41
CA ILE A 583 7.98 15.15 26.44
C ILE A 583 7.20 16.42 26.77
#